data_AF-A0A7Y2BKU8-F1
#
_entry.id   AF-A0A7Y2BKU8-F1
#
_cell.length_a   1.000
_cell.length_b   1.000
_cell.length_c   1.000
_cell.angle_alpha   90.00
_cell.angle_beta   90.00
_cell.angle_gamma   90.00
#
_symmetry.space_group_name_H-M   'P 1'
#
loop_
_entity.id
_entity.type
_entity.pdbx_description
1 polymer ?
#
loop_
_entity_poly.entity_id
_entity_poly.type
_entity_poly.pdbx_seq_one_letter_code
_entity_poly.pdbx_strand_id
1 'polypeptide(L)'
;MLELLKEYFGEIALLIYILYPLLKRAWNRLNKKGDPAPKPKKAARKTRGAKQARPAPRPPQPVAAVAKRSPEAAFLEAARSELLGLKQEANQLLARAEHDPRLQRLVPALQEDLLGRVAVIERSLSGAPTMSTIVDDRTVLRGLAALLRHLQAMARQRGYGDSSFHADADKMADACYAPLLELARVQGLRLSTSQPITVTGDWDLSIVPRFASTRVAPLRLPVGFENSLWRWPAIAHEVAHDFYYSLEGLETSLHQRTGLPREVQMPASSADVDGAWLRGLFGAWLSEIFADVIGTVSLGPAYVESMRRTFRNPGSPQQTAAIMQDGDLMDEHPPPRLRLFMATRVLHHLGRHEEANDLWERWESDHPGVSLYYLPLGGQWVGLADETLHSIADSAIDVLAQRAWPELEGFRLLNIPGFAYLHGEHAEVQRLMHGLARGETVNGDVRWIMAAAVLAAMAQPSLHDSILEAARRSIVGVGEERRAVSTATRPLPSRTIAEDLVASLRQPGEIQEAIILGAALTPYKRP
;
A
#
# COMPACT_ATOMS: atom_id res chain seq x y z
N MET A 1 -16.34 13.76 -34.72
CA MET A 1 -15.69 12.55 -34.19
C MET A 1 -14.99 12.82 -32.85
N LEU A 2 -14.14 13.85 -32.74
CA LEU A 2 -13.48 14.22 -31.49
C LEU A 2 -14.43 14.75 -30.41
N GLU A 3 -15.50 15.47 -30.78
CA GLU A 3 -16.54 15.91 -29.82
C GLU A 3 -17.44 14.76 -29.37
N LEU A 4 -17.87 13.88 -30.29
CA LEU A 4 -18.54 12.62 -29.97
C LEU A 4 -17.70 11.73 -29.03
N LEU A 5 -16.38 11.69 -29.22
CA LEU A 5 -15.50 10.95 -28.30
C LEU A 5 -15.39 11.58 -26.91
N LYS A 6 -15.59 12.90 -26.77
CA LYS A 6 -15.61 13.59 -25.47
C LYS A 6 -16.93 13.41 -24.75
N GLU A 7 -18.05 13.50 -25.48
CA GLU A 7 -19.40 13.36 -24.95
C GLU A 7 -19.64 11.93 -24.41
N TYR A 8 -19.16 10.91 -25.14
CA TYR A 8 -19.34 9.50 -24.77
C TYR A 8 -18.11 8.91 -24.06
N PHE A 9 -17.09 9.70 -23.69
CA PHE A 9 -15.85 9.17 -23.10
C PHE A 9 -16.12 8.38 -21.82
N GLY A 10 -17.03 8.89 -20.97
CA GLY A 10 -17.43 8.23 -19.72
C GLY A 10 -18.14 6.89 -19.97
N GLU A 11 -19.06 6.83 -20.94
CA GLU A 11 -19.79 5.61 -21.27
C GLU A 11 -18.91 4.58 -21.98
N ILE A 12 -17.97 5.03 -22.81
CA ILE A 12 -16.94 4.17 -23.44
C ILE A 12 -15.99 3.62 -22.37
N ALA A 13 -15.55 4.44 -21.41
CA ALA A 13 -14.73 3.98 -20.29
C ALA A 13 -15.48 2.97 -19.41
N LEU A 14 -16.78 3.19 -19.16
CA LEU A 14 -17.64 2.26 -18.43
C LEU A 14 -17.83 0.94 -19.19
N LEU A 15 -18.06 1.00 -20.51
CA LEU A 15 -18.13 -0.17 -21.38
C LEU A 15 -16.83 -0.95 -21.39
N ILE A 16 -15.68 -0.28 -21.45
CA ILE A 16 -14.36 -0.91 -21.35
C ILE A 16 -14.19 -1.54 -19.97
N TYR A 17 -14.53 -0.85 -18.89
CA TYR A 17 -14.39 -1.37 -17.52
C TYR A 17 -15.26 -2.61 -17.27
N ILE A 18 -16.50 -2.64 -17.78
CA ILE A 18 -17.42 -3.78 -17.65
C ILE A 18 -17.03 -4.92 -18.60
N LEU A 19 -16.67 -4.62 -19.85
CA LEU A 19 -16.36 -5.64 -20.85
C LEU A 19 -14.95 -6.20 -20.71
N TYR A 20 -13.98 -5.44 -20.20
CA TYR A 20 -12.59 -5.88 -20.12
C TYR A 20 -12.39 -7.14 -19.27
N PRO A 21 -12.98 -7.29 -18.06
CA PRO A 21 -12.92 -8.54 -17.30
C PRO A 21 -13.56 -9.73 -18.02
N LEU A 22 -14.66 -9.49 -18.74
CA LEU A 22 -15.38 -10.50 -19.51
C LEU A 22 -14.58 -10.95 -20.74
N LEU A 23 -14.01 -10.00 -21.48
CA LEU A 23 -13.12 -10.24 -22.63
C LEU A 23 -11.83 -10.92 -22.18
N LYS A 24 -11.25 -10.51 -21.05
CA LYS A 24 -10.06 -11.15 -20.45
C LYS A 24 -10.36 -12.59 -20.02
N ARG A 25 -11.52 -12.87 -19.42
CA ARG A 25 -11.98 -14.24 -19.12
C ARG A 25 -12.22 -15.06 -20.39
N ALA A 26 -12.83 -14.48 -21.43
CA ALA A 26 -13.05 -15.16 -22.71
C ALA A 26 -11.72 -15.46 -23.43
N TRP A 27 -10.80 -14.51 -23.45
CA TRP A 27 -9.44 -14.65 -23.99
C TRP A 27 -8.64 -15.72 -23.23
N ASN A 28 -8.71 -15.73 -21.90
CA ASN A 28 -8.08 -16.76 -21.07
C ASN A 28 -8.71 -18.14 -21.28
N ARG A 29 -10.02 -18.24 -21.58
CA ARG A 29 -10.69 -19.49 -21.95
C ARG A 29 -10.29 -19.97 -23.35
N LEU A 30 -10.13 -19.05 -24.30
CA LEU A 30 -9.66 -19.36 -25.66
C LEU A 30 -8.20 -19.83 -25.64
N ASN A 31 -7.36 -19.21 -24.82
CA ASN A 31 -5.94 -19.59 -24.68
C ASN A 31 -5.70 -20.80 -23.77
N LYS A 32 -6.70 -21.23 -22.98
CA LYS A 32 -6.67 -22.49 -22.23
C LYS A 32 -7.08 -23.72 -23.06
N LYS A 33 -7.54 -23.57 -24.30
CA LYS A 33 -7.72 -24.70 -25.24
C LYS A 33 -6.39 -25.04 -25.93
N GLY A 34 -5.44 -25.52 -25.13
CA GLY A 34 -4.09 -25.87 -25.60
C GLY A 34 -3.58 -27.22 -25.10
N ASP A 35 -4.31 -27.95 -24.26
CA ASP A 35 -3.97 -29.34 -23.98
C ASP A 35 -4.56 -30.23 -25.09
N PRO A 36 -3.71 -30.85 -25.93
CA PRO A 36 -4.21 -31.69 -27.01
C PRO A 36 -4.86 -32.94 -26.42
N ALA A 37 -6.15 -33.14 -26.75
CA ALA A 37 -6.85 -34.37 -26.50
C ALA A 37 -6.06 -35.59 -27.06
N PRO A 38 -6.06 -36.73 -26.37
CA PRO A 38 -5.33 -37.91 -26.81
C PRO A 38 -5.88 -38.40 -28.15
N LYS A 39 -5.03 -38.42 -29.18
CA LYS A 39 -5.40 -38.86 -30.53
C LYS A 39 -5.87 -40.33 -30.50
N PRO A 40 -7.02 -40.65 -31.10
CA PRO A 40 -7.46 -42.02 -31.24
C PRO A 40 -6.60 -42.76 -32.28
N LYS A 41 -6.15 -43.96 -31.91
CA LYS A 41 -5.54 -44.93 -32.83
C LYS A 41 -6.54 -45.28 -33.93
N LYS A 42 -6.26 -44.92 -35.18
CA LYS A 42 -6.94 -45.50 -36.35
C LYS A 42 -5.95 -45.99 -37.41
N ALA A 43 -6.12 -47.28 -37.66
CA ALA A 43 -5.85 -48.12 -38.81
C ALA A 43 -5.30 -47.48 -40.10
N ALA A 44 -4.28 -48.17 -40.61
CA ALA A 44 -3.89 -48.42 -41.99
C ALA A 44 -4.77 -47.84 -43.12
N ARG A 45 -4.13 -47.13 -44.04
CA ARG A 45 -4.46 -47.22 -45.47
C ARG A 45 -3.23 -46.95 -46.34
N LYS A 46 -2.93 -47.92 -47.20
CA LYS A 46 -1.90 -47.91 -48.24
C LYS A 46 -2.13 -46.78 -49.24
N THR A 47 -1.08 -46.08 -49.64
CA THR A 47 -0.96 -45.48 -50.98
C THR A 47 0.47 -45.66 -51.49
N ARG A 48 0.54 -46.17 -52.72
CA ARG A 48 1.72 -46.53 -53.50
C ARG A 48 2.29 -45.24 -54.10
N GLY A 49 3.60 -45.03 -53.97
CA GLY A 49 4.34 -43.94 -54.63
C GLY A 49 5.76 -44.38 -54.97
N ALA A 50 6.14 -44.09 -56.21
CA ALA A 50 7.32 -44.49 -57.00
C ALA A 50 8.66 -44.75 -56.29
N LYS A 51 9.33 -45.81 -56.78
CA LYS A 51 10.73 -46.20 -56.54
C LYS A 51 11.70 -45.10 -56.97
N GLN A 52 12.50 -44.60 -56.03
CA GLN A 52 13.86 -44.13 -56.30
C GLN A 52 14.84 -45.09 -55.62
N ALA A 53 15.80 -45.58 -56.40
CA ALA A 53 16.84 -46.49 -55.95
C ALA A 53 17.77 -45.75 -54.97
N ARG A 54 17.68 -46.11 -53.69
CA ARG A 54 18.61 -45.70 -52.64
C ARG A 54 19.75 -46.72 -52.51
N PRO A 55 20.98 -46.28 -52.27
CA PRO A 55 22.15 -47.14 -52.14
C PRO A 55 22.06 -48.07 -50.94
N ALA A 56 22.83 -49.17 -51.01
CA ALA A 56 22.81 -50.31 -50.12
C ALA A 56 22.82 -49.95 -48.61
N PRO A 57 22.06 -50.70 -47.77
CA PRO A 57 22.00 -50.46 -46.34
C PRO A 57 23.34 -50.74 -45.68
N ARG A 58 23.88 -49.74 -44.98
CA ARG A 58 24.94 -49.95 -43.98
C ARG A 58 24.41 -50.93 -42.92
N PRO A 59 25.21 -51.91 -42.47
CA PRO A 59 24.81 -52.83 -41.41
C PRO A 59 24.38 -52.02 -40.17
N PRO A 60 23.27 -52.40 -39.51
CA PRO A 60 22.81 -51.70 -38.32
C PRO A 60 23.91 -51.78 -37.27
N GLN A 61 24.46 -50.62 -36.91
CA GLN A 61 25.30 -50.52 -35.73
C GLN A 61 24.46 -50.99 -34.53
N PRO A 62 24.99 -51.87 -33.66
CA PRO A 62 24.30 -52.28 -32.45
C PRO A 62 24.04 -51.03 -31.60
N VAL A 63 22.77 -50.59 -31.57
CA VAL A 63 22.34 -49.50 -30.72
C VAL A 63 22.45 -50.03 -29.30
N ALA A 64 23.45 -49.56 -28.55
CA ALA A 64 23.63 -49.87 -27.15
C ALA A 64 22.28 -49.65 -26.43
N ALA A 65 21.82 -50.67 -25.71
CA ALA A 65 20.57 -50.61 -24.96
C ALA A 65 20.65 -49.46 -23.96
N VAL A 66 19.98 -48.35 -24.27
CA VAL A 66 19.84 -47.22 -23.36
C VAL A 66 19.04 -47.72 -22.16
N ALA A 67 19.70 -47.92 -21.04
CA ALA A 67 19.04 -48.27 -19.78
C ALA A 67 17.97 -47.21 -19.51
N LYS A 68 16.70 -47.63 -19.47
CA LYS A 68 15.59 -46.74 -19.14
C LYS A 68 15.79 -46.27 -17.70
N ARG A 69 16.19 -45.00 -17.51
CA ARG A 69 16.23 -44.37 -16.19
C ARG A 69 14.84 -44.52 -15.54
N SER A 70 14.82 -44.84 -14.25
CA SER A 70 13.54 -44.86 -13.52
C SER A 70 12.91 -43.46 -13.57
N PRO A 71 11.59 -43.34 -13.70
CA PRO A 71 10.91 -42.05 -13.67
C PRO A 71 11.29 -41.25 -12.42
N GLU A 72 11.40 -41.90 -11.26
CA GLU A 72 11.80 -41.29 -9.99
C GLU A 72 13.18 -40.62 -10.04
N ALA A 73 14.19 -41.28 -10.63
CA ALA A 73 15.51 -40.68 -10.79
C ALA A 73 15.46 -39.41 -11.65
N ALA A 74 14.62 -39.40 -12.71
CA ALA A 74 14.43 -38.21 -13.54
C ALA A 74 13.70 -37.08 -12.80
N PHE A 75 12.70 -37.41 -11.96
CA PHE A 75 12.00 -36.43 -11.11
C PHE A 75 12.94 -35.81 -10.08
N LEU A 76 13.80 -36.62 -9.45
CA LEU A 76 14.80 -36.16 -8.49
C LEU A 76 15.87 -35.28 -9.15
N GLU A 77 16.38 -35.68 -10.32
CA GLU A 77 17.36 -34.90 -11.10
C GLU A 77 16.77 -33.53 -11.51
N ALA A 78 15.50 -33.50 -11.93
CA ALA A 78 14.80 -32.26 -12.23
C ALA A 78 14.64 -31.36 -11.00
N ALA A 79 14.23 -31.91 -9.85
CA ALA A 79 14.09 -31.16 -8.60
C ALA A 79 15.42 -30.55 -8.15
N ARG A 80 16.52 -31.33 -8.23
CA ARG A 80 17.88 -30.85 -7.88
C ARG A 80 18.36 -29.75 -8.82
N SER A 81 18.05 -29.86 -10.12
CA SER A 81 18.38 -28.82 -11.10
C SER A 81 17.60 -27.52 -10.84
N GLU A 82 16.29 -27.61 -10.54
CA GLU A 82 15.46 -26.47 -10.14
C GLU A 82 16.01 -25.79 -8.87
N LEU A 83 16.39 -26.58 -7.86
CA LEU A 83 16.97 -26.09 -6.61
C LEU A 83 18.31 -25.37 -6.84
N LEU A 84 19.19 -25.93 -7.66
CA LEU A 84 20.50 -25.34 -7.95
C LEU A 84 20.36 -24.00 -8.66
N GLY A 85 19.48 -23.91 -9.66
CA GLY A 85 19.19 -22.65 -10.36
C GLY A 85 18.64 -21.58 -9.42
N LEU A 86 17.65 -21.94 -8.59
CA LEU A 86 17.07 -21.04 -7.60
C LEU A 86 18.13 -20.53 -6.61
N LYS A 87 18.98 -21.43 -6.09
CA LYS A 87 20.07 -21.10 -5.15
C LYS A 87 21.08 -20.15 -5.79
N GLN A 88 21.46 -20.39 -7.04
CA GLN A 88 22.40 -19.53 -7.77
C GLN A 88 21.84 -18.12 -7.98
N GLU A 89 20.60 -18.00 -8.46
CA GLU A 89 19.96 -16.70 -8.67
C GLU A 89 19.75 -15.94 -7.36
N ALA A 90 19.34 -16.63 -6.29
CA ALA A 90 19.18 -16.03 -4.97
C ALA A 90 20.51 -15.51 -4.41
N ASN A 91 21.59 -16.26 -4.52
CA ASN A 91 22.93 -15.82 -4.10
C ASN A 91 23.44 -14.64 -4.92
N GLN A 92 23.17 -14.59 -6.23
CA GLN A 92 23.52 -13.45 -7.07
C GLN A 92 22.79 -12.18 -6.63
N LEU A 93 21.49 -12.29 -6.32
CA LEU A 93 20.71 -11.16 -5.81
C LEU A 93 21.17 -10.75 -4.40
N LEU A 94 21.46 -11.71 -3.52
CA LEU A 94 21.99 -11.45 -2.18
C LEU A 94 23.32 -10.69 -2.25
N ALA A 95 24.29 -11.18 -3.03
CA ALA A 95 25.57 -10.53 -3.19
C ALA A 95 25.40 -9.09 -3.71
N ARG A 96 24.48 -8.85 -4.64
CA ARG A 96 24.16 -7.48 -5.07
C ARG A 96 23.55 -6.65 -3.94
N ALA A 97 22.63 -7.22 -3.18
CA ALA A 97 21.91 -6.54 -2.11
C ALA A 97 22.83 -6.14 -0.94
N GLU A 98 23.85 -6.94 -0.64
CA GLU A 98 24.87 -6.66 0.39
C GLU A 98 25.80 -5.49 0.03
N HIS A 99 25.94 -5.16 -1.26
CA HIS A 99 26.82 -4.09 -1.73
C HIS A 99 26.08 -2.80 -2.10
N ASP A 100 24.77 -2.87 -2.37
CA ASP A 100 23.94 -1.71 -2.75
C ASP A 100 23.05 -1.30 -1.56
N PRO A 101 23.32 -0.16 -0.90
CA PRO A 101 22.55 0.30 0.26
C PRO A 101 21.03 0.41 0.01
N ARG A 102 20.61 0.65 -1.23
CA ARG A 102 19.20 0.73 -1.61
C ARG A 102 18.50 -0.63 -1.50
N LEU A 103 19.26 -1.72 -1.60
CA LEU A 103 18.77 -3.09 -1.59
C LEU A 103 18.94 -3.78 -0.24
N GLN A 104 19.56 -3.11 0.74
CA GLN A 104 19.90 -3.71 2.04
C GLN A 104 18.69 -4.32 2.76
N ARG A 105 17.49 -3.74 2.57
CA ARG A 105 16.23 -4.27 3.14
C ARG A 105 15.84 -5.65 2.61
N LEU A 106 16.36 -6.07 1.46
CA LEU A 106 16.08 -7.39 0.89
C LEU A 106 16.98 -8.48 1.49
N VAL A 107 18.09 -8.11 2.13
CA VAL A 107 19.10 -9.06 2.62
C VAL A 107 18.50 -10.08 3.59
N PRO A 108 17.73 -9.71 4.64
CA PRO A 108 17.15 -10.70 5.55
C PRO A 108 16.21 -11.68 4.84
N ALA A 109 15.34 -11.18 3.95
CA ALA A 109 14.44 -12.04 3.19
C ALA A 109 15.17 -13.00 2.23
N LEU A 110 16.29 -12.57 1.65
CA LEU A 110 17.11 -13.42 0.79
C LEU A 110 17.88 -14.47 1.61
N GLN A 111 18.49 -14.06 2.71
CA GLN A 111 19.39 -14.89 3.51
C GLN A 111 18.64 -15.83 4.46
N GLU A 112 17.79 -15.28 5.33
CA GLU A 112 17.11 -16.02 6.38
C GLU A 112 15.93 -16.82 5.80
N ASP A 113 15.10 -16.18 4.98
CA ASP A 113 13.83 -16.76 4.55
C ASP A 113 13.97 -17.62 3.28
N LEU A 114 14.54 -17.06 2.21
CA LEU A 114 14.65 -17.75 0.92
C LEU A 114 15.76 -18.81 0.96
N LEU A 115 17.01 -18.42 1.20
CA LEU A 115 18.16 -19.33 1.19
C LEU A 115 18.11 -20.33 2.35
N GLY A 116 17.61 -19.91 3.52
CA GLY A 116 17.36 -20.82 4.64
C GLY A 116 16.44 -21.98 4.27
N ARG A 117 15.33 -21.72 3.56
CA ARG A 117 14.41 -22.77 3.09
C ARG A 117 14.98 -23.59 1.94
N VAL A 118 15.71 -22.97 1.01
CA VAL A 118 16.43 -23.69 -0.04
C VAL A 118 17.40 -24.70 0.57
N ALA A 119 18.11 -24.35 1.63
CA ALA A 119 19.03 -25.26 2.32
C ALA A 119 18.30 -26.43 3.02
N VAL A 120 17.09 -26.23 3.53
CA VAL A 120 16.25 -27.32 4.08
C VAL A 120 15.88 -28.32 2.98
N ILE A 121 15.42 -27.83 1.83
CA ILE A 121 15.04 -28.67 0.67
C ILE A 121 16.28 -29.38 0.10
N GLU A 122 17.43 -28.71 0.05
CA GLU A 122 18.69 -29.30 -0.41
C GLU A 122 19.06 -30.53 0.45
N ARG A 123 18.91 -30.43 1.78
CA ARG A 123 19.12 -31.58 2.69
C ARG A 123 18.11 -32.70 2.44
N SER A 124 16.83 -32.36 2.26
CA SER A 124 15.76 -33.32 1.93
C SER A 124 16.09 -34.10 0.64
N LEU A 125 16.42 -33.40 -0.44
CA LEU A 125 16.69 -33.98 -1.76
C LEU A 125 18.05 -34.68 -1.85
N SER A 126 19.00 -34.41 -0.95
CA SER A 126 20.32 -35.07 -0.93
C SER A 126 20.29 -36.48 -0.33
N GLY A 127 19.27 -36.81 0.46
CA GLY A 127 19.09 -38.14 1.04
C GLY A 127 18.50 -39.15 0.04
N ALA A 128 17.64 -40.04 0.56
CA ALA A 128 16.81 -40.94 -0.23
C ALA A 128 15.34 -40.50 -0.14
N PRO A 129 14.95 -39.36 -0.74
CA PRO A 129 13.59 -38.85 -0.65
C PRO A 129 12.62 -39.79 -1.35
N THR A 130 11.42 -39.92 -0.80
CA THR A 130 10.33 -40.62 -1.47
C THR A 130 9.79 -39.78 -2.63
N MET A 131 9.09 -40.39 -3.60
CA MET A 131 8.40 -39.64 -4.64
C MET A 131 7.45 -38.56 -4.08
N SER A 132 6.75 -38.83 -2.97
CA SER A 132 5.88 -37.82 -2.32
C SER A 132 6.71 -36.61 -1.86
N THR A 133 7.82 -36.87 -1.16
CA THR A 133 8.74 -35.83 -0.70
C THR A 133 9.25 -34.99 -1.87
N ILE A 134 9.63 -35.61 -2.99
CA ILE A 134 10.08 -34.88 -4.19
C ILE A 134 8.97 -33.97 -4.75
N VAL A 135 7.72 -34.45 -4.77
CA VAL A 135 6.58 -33.66 -5.26
C VAL A 135 6.28 -32.47 -4.34
N ASP A 136 6.30 -32.69 -3.03
CA ASP A 136 6.09 -31.65 -2.03
C ASP A 136 7.20 -30.59 -2.10
N ASP A 137 8.46 -31.02 -2.10
CA ASP A 137 9.63 -30.14 -2.22
C ASP A 137 9.60 -29.32 -3.52
N ARG A 138 9.21 -29.92 -4.65
CA ARG A 138 9.05 -29.16 -5.92
C ARG A 138 7.93 -28.13 -5.85
N THR A 139 6.86 -28.42 -5.12
CA THR A 139 5.77 -27.45 -4.90
C THR A 139 6.26 -26.25 -4.09
N VAL A 140 7.06 -26.51 -3.04
CA VAL A 140 7.72 -25.45 -2.26
C VAL A 140 8.72 -24.66 -3.13
N LEU A 141 9.57 -25.34 -3.91
CA LEU A 141 10.54 -24.70 -4.81
C LEU A 141 9.87 -23.74 -5.80
N ARG A 142 8.73 -24.11 -6.39
CA ARG A 142 7.97 -23.21 -7.28
C ARG A 142 7.50 -21.95 -6.54
N GLY A 143 7.07 -22.10 -5.28
CA GLY A 143 6.71 -20.98 -4.43
C GLY A 143 7.87 -20.06 -4.12
N LEU A 144 9.04 -20.63 -3.79
CA LEU A 144 10.27 -19.88 -3.53
C LEU A 144 10.80 -19.18 -4.79
N ALA A 145 10.69 -19.82 -5.96
CA ALA A 145 11.02 -19.20 -7.24
C ALA A 145 10.09 -18.03 -7.57
N ALA A 146 8.80 -18.11 -7.21
CA ALA A 146 7.89 -16.97 -7.32
C ALA A 146 8.33 -15.82 -6.41
N LEU A 147 8.61 -16.11 -5.13
CA LEU A 147 9.12 -15.12 -4.18
C LEU A 147 10.39 -14.43 -4.71
N LEU A 148 11.37 -15.20 -5.21
CA LEU A 148 12.59 -14.64 -5.78
C LEU A 148 12.31 -13.69 -6.96
N ARG A 149 11.38 -14.03 -7.87
CA ARG A 149 11.00 -13.12 -8.98
C ARG A 149 10.45 -11.78 -8.47
N HIS A 150 9.71 -11.79 -7.37
CA HIS A 150 9.22 -10.57 -6.73
C HIS A 150 10.35 -9.76 -6.07
N LEU A 151 11.24 -10.41 -5.32
CA LEU A 151 12.42 -9.74 -4.74
C LEU A 151 13.33 -9.14 -5.83
N GLN A 152 13.51 -9.86 -6.94
CA GLN A 152 14.22 -9.34 -8.13
C GLN A 152 13.49 -8.13 -8.75
N ALA A 153 12.15 -8.11 -8.77
CA ALA A 153 11.38 -6.98 -9.27
C ALA A 153 11.55 -5.73 -8.38
N MET A 154 11.47 -5.91 -7.04
CA MET A 154 11.76 -4.85 -6.07
C MET A 154 13.18 -4.29 -6.24
N ALA A 155 14.16 -5.17 -6.46
CA ALA A 155 15.54 -4.76 -6.67
C ALA A 155 15.74 -4.01 -7.99
N ARG A 156 15.06 -4.42 -9.06
CA ARG A 156 15.07 -3.70 -10.34
C ARG A 156 14.48 -2.29 -10.21
N GLN A 157 13.37 -2.14 -9.49
CA GLN A 157 12.72 -0.83 -9.28
C GLN A 157 13.63 0.18 -8.57
N ARG A 158 14.58 -0.28 -7.73
CA ARG A 158 15.56 0.57 -7.04
C ARG A 158 16.86 0.76 -7.80
N GLY A 159 17.16 -0.14 -8.74
CA GLY A 159 18.40 -0.13 -9.51
C GLY A 159 18.30 0.53 -10.89
N TYR A 160 17.10 0.90 -11.35
CA TYR A 160 16.88 1.39 -12.72
C TYR A 160 16.63 2.90 -12.74
N GLY A 161 17.55 3.65 -13.38
CA GLY A 161 17.44 5.09 -13.60
C GLY A 161 17.83 5.96 -12.40
N ASP A 162 17.75 7.27 -12.60
CA ASP A 162 18.09 8.30 -11.60
C ASP A 162 16.92 8.67 -10.67
N SER A 163 15.83 7.90 -10.68
CA SER A 163 14.65 8.21 -9.89
C SER A 163 14.86 7.83 -8.42
N SER A 164 14.91 8.85 -7.55
CA SER A 164 14.92 8.69 -6.08
C SER A 164 13.57 8.24 -5.51
N PHE A 165 12.53 8.13 -6.35
CA PHE A 165 11.14 7.97 -5.88
C PHE A 165 10.96 6.81 -4.90
N HIS A 166 11.46 5.61 -5.25
CA HIS A 166 11.33 4.46 -4.35
C HIS A 166 12.09 4.65 -3.05
N ALA A 167 13.25 5.33 -3.08
CA ALA A 167 14.02 5.62 -1.88
C ALA A 167 13.28 6.62 -0.96
N ASP A 168 12.67 7.65 -1.55
CA ASP A 168 11.83 8.63 -0.85
C ASP A 168 10.58 7.98 -0.24
N ALA A 169 9.89 7.14 -1.02
CA ALA A 169 8.68 6.45 -0.61
C ALA A 169 8.96 5.38 0.46
N ASP A 170 10.06 4.63 0.34
CA ASP A 170 10.57 3.71 1.35
C ASP A 170 10.92 4.42 2.66
N LYS A 171 11.38 5.67 2.58
CA LYS A 171 11.70 6.49 3.75
C LYS A 171 10.43 7.02 4.42
N MET A 172 9.42 7.40 3.64
CA MET A 172 8.10 7.75 4.18
C MET A 172 7.45 6.54 4.87
N ALA A 173 7.52 5.37 4.25
CA ALA A 173 7.01 4.13 4.83
C ALA A 173 7.69 3.80 6.17
N ASP A 174 9.03 3.92 6.25
CA ASP A 174 9.76 3.76 7.52
C ASP A 174 9.26 4.73 8.59
N ALA A 175 9.04 6.00 8.24
CA ALA A 175 8.60 7.00 9.20
C ALA A 175 7.19 6.69 9.74
N CYS A 176 6.30 6.17 8.89
CA CYS A 176 4.98 5.67 9.30
C CYS A 176 5.07 4.41 10.18
N TYR A 177 5.97 3.47 9.85
CA TYR A 177 6.10 2.18 10.55
C TYR A 177 6.87 2.30 11.88
N ALA A 178 7.81 3.24 11.99
CA ALA A 178 8.76 3.32 13.10
C ALA A 178 8.12 3.38 14.50
N PRO A 179 7.07 4.18 14.76
CA PRO A 179 6.41 4.18 16.07
C PRO A 179 5.78 2.83 16.43
N LEU A 180 5.24 2.12 15.43
CA LEU A 180 4.62 0.80 15.59
C LEU A 180 5.67 -0.29 15.85
N LEU A 181 6.80 -0.24 15.14
CA LEU A 181 7.94 -1.13 15.40
C LEU A 181 8.53 -0.93 16.78
N GLU A 182 8.66 0.32 17.21
CA GLU A 182 9.22 0.63 18.53
C GLU A 182 8.29 0.15 19.64
N LEU A 183 6.97 0.33 19.49
CA LEU A 183 5.97 -0.26 20.38
C LEU A 183 6.12 -1.78 20.42
N ALA A 184 6.15 -2.44 19.25
CA ALA A 184 6.27 -3.88 19.17
C ALA A 184 7.55 -4.40 19.84
N ARG A 185 8.67 -3.72 19.63
CA ARG A 185 9.96 -4.05 20.24
C ARG A 185 9.93 -3.92 21.76
N VAL A 186 9.37 -2.83 22.29
CA VAL A 186 9.32 -2.55 23.73
C VAL A 186 8.35 -3.50 24.45
N GLN A 187 7.21 -3.79 23.84
CA GLN A 187 6.17 -4.65 24.41
C GLN A 187 6.34 -6.14 24.08
N GLY A 188 7.31 -6.50 23.24
CA GLY A 188 7.51 -7.89 22.81
C GLY A 188 6.41 -8.41 21.88
N LEU A 189 5.74 -7.53 21.15
CA LEU A 189 4.71 -7.91 20.17
C LEU A 189 5.37 -8.58 18.96
N ARG A 190 4.69 -9.59 18.42
CA ARG A 190 5.18 -10.36 17.28
C ARG A 190 4.58 -9.82 15.99
N LEU A 191 5.45 -9.30 15.14
CA LEU A 191 5.13 -8.91 13.77
C LEU A 191 5.70 -9.94 12.80
N SER A 192 4.88 -10.40 11.86
CA SER A 192 5.35 -11.30 10.79
C SER A 192 6.23 -10.58 9.77
N THR A 193 5.95 -9.30 9.53
CA THR A 193 6.73 -8.38 8.68
C THR A 193 7.17 -7.15 9.48
N SER A 194 8.30 -6.54 9.11
CA SER A 194 8.82 -5.34 9.83
C SER A 194 9.66 -4.42 8.95
N GLN A 195 9.76 -4.71 7.65
CA GLN A 195 10.61 -3.99 6.70
C GLN A 195 9.76 -3.53 5.52
N PRO A 196 9.08 -2.37 5.63
CA PRO A 196 8.24 -1.87 4.56
C PRO A 196 9.08 -1.63 3.30
N ILE A 197 8.53 -1.98 2.15
CA ILE A 197 9.16 -1.78 0.85
C ILE A 197 8.10 -1.37 -0.17
N THR A 198 8.24 -0.18 -0.74
CA THR A 198 7.29 0.31 -1.73
C THR A 198 7.52 -0.36 -3.08
N VAL A 199 6.42 -0.76 -3.73
CA VAL A 199 6.45 -1.36 -5.06
C VAL A 199 5.42 -0.71 -5.96
N THR A 200 5.78 -0.43 -7.20
CA THR A 200 4.82 0.07 -8.19
C THR A 200 4.37 -1.01 -9.17
N GLY A 201 3.18 -0.81 -9.74
CA GLY A 201 2.65 -1.59 -10.85
C GLY A 201 1.62 -2.65 -10.43
N ASP A 202 1.30 -3.51 -11.39
CA ASP A 202 0.31 -4.58 -11.21
C ASP A 202 0.94 -5.78 -10.49
N TRP A 203 1.00 -5.65 -9.17
CA TRP A 203 1.37 -6.76 -8.29
C TRP A 203 0.13 -7.60 -7.97
N ASP A 204 0.29 -8.91 -8.14
CA ASP A 204 -0.72 -9.89 -7.73
C ASP A 204 -0.68 -10.03 -6.20
N LEU A 205 -1.71 -9.53 -5.52
CA LEU A 205 -1.84 -9.58 -4.06
C LEU A 205 -1.92 -11.01 -3.51
N SER A 206 -2.17 -12.03 -4.35
CA SER A 206 -2.06 -13.43 -3.94
C SER A 206 -0.64 -13.83 -3.49
N ILE A 207 0.35 -12.95 -3.69
CA ILE A 207 1.70 -13.13 -3.17
C ILE A 207 1.85 -12.75 -1.69
N VAL A 208 0.96 -11.94 -1.12
CA VAL A 208 1.06 -11.44 0.26
C VAL A 208 1.24 -12.56 1.29
N PRO A 209 0.49 -13.69 1.24
CA PRO A 209 0.71 -14.82 2.15
C PRO A 209 2.12 -15.42 2.08
N ARG A 210 2.83 -15.27 0.95
CA ARG A 210 4.21 -15.75 0.82
C ARG A 210 5.20 -14.82 1.52
N PHE A 211 4.93 -13.52 1.51
CA PHE A 211 5.70 -12.51 2.22
C PHE A 211 5.44 -12.49 3.72
N ALA A 212 4.28 -12.95 4.19
CA ALA A 212 4.00 -13.13 5.63
C ALA A 212 5.02 -14.04 6.33
N SER A 213 5.74 -14.84 5.55
CA SER A 213 6.80 -15.72 6.03
C SER A 213 8.20 -15.11 5.88
N THR A 214 8.27 -13.83 5.52
CA THR A 214 9.48 -13.03 5.37
C THR A 214 9.36 -11.76 6.20
N ARG A 215 10.48 -11.10 6.53
CA ARG A 215 10.42 -9.80 7.22
C ARG A 215 9.96 -8.63 6.33
N VAL A 216 9.87 -8.83 5.02
CA VAL A 216 9.58 -7.77 4.04
C VAL A 216 8.08 -7.54 3.91
N ALA A 217 7.68 -6.26 3.99
CA ALA A 217 6.31 -5.78 3.88
C ALA A 217 6.11 -5.01 2.55
N PRO A 218 5.68 -5.67 1.46
CA PRO A 218 5.45 -4.99 0.19
C PRO A 218 4.25 -4.04 0.26
N LEU A 219 4.50 -2.74 0.06
CA LEU A 219 3.48 -1.69 0.02
C LEU A 219 3.20 -1.32 -1.42
N ARG A 220 1.98 -1.59 -1.90
CA ARG A 220 1.64 -1.42 -3.32
C ARG A 220 1.24 0.02 -3.59
N LEU A 221 1.95 0.66 -4.52
CA LEU A 221 1.64 1.99 -5.00
C LEU A 221 1.16 1.94 -6.47
N PRO A 222 0.06 2.62 -6.82
CA PRO A 222 -0.37 2.79 -8.21
C PRO A 222 0.72 3.36 -9.13
N VAL A 223 0.61 3.13 -10.43
CA VAL A 223 1.50 3.77 -11.41
C VAL A 223 1.28 5.30 -11.42
N GLY A 224 2.38 6.06 -11.54
CA GLY A 224 2.35 7.53 -11.56
C GLY A 224 2.11 8.15 -10.18
N PHE A 225 2.26 7.37 -9.10
CA PHE A 225 2.15 7.84 -7.72
C PHE A 225 3.12 8.98 -7.43
N GLU A 226 4.32 8.93 -8.02
CA GLU A 226 5.41 9.88 -7.84
C GLU A 226 5.09 11.30 -8.32
N ASN A 227 4.06 11.46 -9.16
CA ASN A 227 3.72 12.72 -9.82
C ASN A 227 2.59 13.50 -9.12
N SER A 228 2.05 12.99 -8.01
CA SER A 228 0.93 13.63 -7.32
C SER A 228 1.14 13.64 -5.82
N LEU A 229 1.28 14.84 -5.26
CA LEU A 229 1.46 15.05 -3.82
C LEU A 229 0.29 14.47 -3.02
N TRP A 230 -0.92 14.53 -3.59
CA TRP A 230 -2.16 14.01 -2.99
C TRP A 230 -2.16 12.50 -2.78
N ARG A 231 -1.23 11.76 -3.42
CA ARG A 231 -1.15 10.31 -3.27
C ARG A 231 -0.24 9.90 -2.12
N TRP A 232 0.77 10.71 -1.78
CA TRP A 232 1.81 10.34 -0.81
C TRP A 232 1.28 9.89 0.56
N PRO A 233 0.24 10.53 1.14
CA PRO A 233 -0.33 10.07 2.40
C PRO A 233 -0.92 8.65 2.36
N ALA A 234 -1.26 8.10 1.18
CA ALA A 234 -1.68 6.70 1.06
C ALA A 234 -0.58 5.71 1.48
N ILE A 235 0.69 6.11 1.54
CA ILE A 235 1.75 5.24 2.12
C ILE A 235 1.43 4.88 3.58
N ALA A 236 0.85 5.79 4.36
CA ALA A 236 0.43 5.50 5.73
C ALA A 236 -0.71 4.48 5.78
N HIS A 237 -1.62 4.52 4.80
CA HIS A 237 -2.69 3.55 4.63
C HIS A 237 -2.16 2.15 4.30
N GLU A 238 -1.23 2.04 3.34
CA GLU A 238 -0.59 0.76 3.00
C GLU A 238 0.21 0.17 4.18
N VAL A 239 0.91 1.03 4.93
CA VAL A 239 1.59 0.65 6.18
C VAL A 239 0.60 0.06 7.19
N ALA A 240 -0.59 0.66 7.30
CA ALA A 240 -1.60 0.19 8.23
C ALA A 240 -2.14 -1.19 7.86
N HIS A 241 -2.35 -1.47 6.57
CA HIS A 241 -2.71 -2.81 6.10
C HIS A 241 -1.67 -3.84 6.49
N ASP A 242 -0.38 -3.55 6.25
CA ASP A 242 0.68 -4.46 6.66
C ASP A 242 0.70 -4.65 8.18
N PHE A 243 0.54 -3.59 8.98
CA PHE A 243 0.47 -3.71 10.44
C PHE A 243 -0.75 -4.53 10.91
N TYR A 244 -1.91 -4.34 10.27
CA TYR A 244 -3.15 -5.07 10.57
C TYR A 244 -2.98 -6.59 10.43
N TYR A 245 -2.33 -7.02 9.34
CA TYR A 245 -2.11 -8.44 9.06
C TYR A 245 -0.84 -9.01 9.67
N SER A 246 0.14 -8.17 10.01
CA SER A 246 1.43 -8.62 10.54
C SER A 246 1.43 -8.83 12.04
N LEU A 247 0.64 -8.06 12.79
CA LEU A 247 0.54 -8.22 14.24
C LEU A 247 -0.24 -9.49 14.59
N GLU A 248 0.44 -10.42 15.26
CA GLU A 248 -0.11 -11.71 15.63
C GLU A 248 -1.42 -11.55 16.43
N GLY A 249 -2.53 -12.05 15.86
CA GLY A 249 -3.83 -12.07 16.51
C GLY A 249 -4.67 -10.79 16.42
N LEU A 250 -4.14 -9.68 15.86
CA LEU A 250 -4.84 -8.39 15.82
C LEU A 250 -6.18 -8.46 15.09
N GLU A 251 -6.20 -8.91 13.83
CA GLU A 251 -7.44 -9.07 13.05
C GLU A 251 -8.46 -9.92 13.80
N THR A 252 -8.05 -11.10 14.27
CA THR A 252 -8.94 -12.05 14.95
C THR A 252 -9.55 -11.44 16.20
N SER A 253 -8.75 -10.74 17.00
CA SER A 253 -9.21 -10.14 18.25
C SER A 253 -10.08 -8.89 18.00
N LEU A 254 -9.79 -8.09 16.98
CA LEU A 254 -10.66 -6.98 16.57
C LEU A 254 -12.05 -7.47 16.13
N HIS A 255 -12.14 -8.51 15.30
CA HIS A 255 -13.42 -9.12 14.92
C HIS A 255 -14.17 -9.69 16.12
N GLN A 256 -13.48 -10.37 17.05
CA GLN A 256 -14.09 -10.90 18.27
C GLN A 256 -14.63 -9.78 19.18
N ARG A 257 -13.86 -8.70 19.37
CA ARG A 257 -14.24 -7.57 20.25
C ARG A 257 -15.39 -6.76 19.68
N THR A 258 -15.43 -6.60 18.36
CA THR A 258 -16.50 -5.86 17.68
C THR A 258 -17.73 -6.73 17.41
N GLY A 259 -17.58 -8.06 17.45
CA GLY A 259 -18.63 -9.01 17.08
C GLY A 259 -19.00 -8.95 15.59
N LEU A 260 -18.11 -8.39 14.75
CA LEU A 260 -18.38 -8.17 13.34
C LEU A 260 -17.83 -9.33 12.48
N PRO A 261 -18.55 -9.78 11.45
CA PRO A 261 -18.10 -10.84 10.56
C PRO A 261 -16.94 -10.36 9.66
N ARG A 262 -16.15 -11.27 9.11
CA ARG A 262 -15.11 -10.95 8.12
C ARG A 262 -15.64 -10.73 6.71
N GLU A 263 -16.73 -11.41 6.39
CA GLU A 263 -17.36 -11.38 5.07
C GLU A 263 -18.85 -11.18 5.27
N VAL A 264 -19.47 -10.48 4.33
CA VAL A 264 -20.91 -10.23 4.32
C VAL A 264 -21.44 -10.63 2.96
N GLN A 265 -22.51 -11.43 2.97
CA GLN A 265 -23.21 -11.78 1.75
C GLN A 265 -24.11 -10.61 1.31
N MET A 266 -24.22 -10.44 -0.01
CA MET A 266 -25.19 -9.51 -0.57
C MET A 266 -26.63 -9.97 -0.21
N PRO A 267 -27.51 -9.08 0.30
CA PRO A 267 -28.88 -9.44 0.59
C PRO A 267 -29.62 -9.81 -0.69
N ALA A 268 -30.56 -10.74 -0.61
CA ALA A 268 -31.37 -11.13 -1.76
C ALA A 268 -32.42 -10.06 -2.12
N SER A 269 -32.86 -9.28 -1.13
CA SER A 269 -33.88 -8.25 -1.28
C SER A 269 -33.69 -7.11 -0.28
N SER A 270 -34.40 -5.99 -0.50
CA SER A 270 -34.39 -4.87 0.46
C SER A 270 -34.99 -5.22 1.82
N ALA A 271 -35.81 -6.28 1.91
CA ALA A 271 -36.37 -6.75 3.18
C ALA A 271 -35.32 -7.43 4.06
N ASP A 272 -34.21 -7.88 3.47
CA ASP A 272 -33.10 -8.53 4.18
C ASP A 272 -32.06 -7.51 4.69
N VAL A 273 -32.22 -6.22 4.33
CA VAL A 273 -31.36 -5.13 4.80
C VAL A 273 -31.86 -4.63 6.15
N ASP A 274 -31.32 -5.21 7.22
CA ASP A 274 -31.60 -4.80 8.59
C ASP A 274 -30.38 -4.17 9.28
N GLY A 275 -30.55 -3.71 10.52
CA GLY A 275 -29.47 -3.09 11.29
C GLY A 275 -28.32 -4.04 11.63
N ALA A 276 -28.55 -5.36 11.68
CA ALA A 276 -27.48 -6.33 11.92
C ALA A 276 -26.64 -6.52 10.66
N TRP A 277 -27.27 -6.62 9.49
CA TRP A 277 -26.60 -6.66 8.20
C TRP A 277 -25.77 -5.39 7.94
N LEU A 278 -26.36 -4.20 8.19
CA LEU A 278 -25.65 -2.92 8.05
C LEU A 278 -24.42 -2.84 8.97
N ARG A 279 -24.52 -3.33 10.21
CA ARG A 279 -23.34 -3.45 11.09
C ARG A 279 -22.33 -4.43 10.53
N GLY A 280 -22.79 -5.54 9.97
CA GLY A 280 -21.94 -6.55 9.33
C GLY A 280 -20.99 -5.95 8.29
N LEU A 281 -21.43 -4.96 7.51
CA LEU A 281 -20.61 -4.27 6.50
C LEU A 281 -19.30 -3.73 7.08
N PHE A 282 -19.34 -3.16 8.29
CA PHE A 282 -18.16 -2.61 8.96
C PHE A 282 -17.16 -3.69 9.37
N GLY A 283 -17.59 -4.95 9.46
CA GLY A 283 -16.71 -6.10 9.60
C GLY A 283 -15.98 -6.43 8.31
N ALA A 284 -16.69 -6.50 7.18
CA ALA A 284 -16.09 -6.71 5.87
C ALA A 284 -15.13 -5.57 5.48
N TRP A 285 -15.40 -4.35 5.95
CA TRP A 285 -14.59 -3.16 5.69
C TRP A 285 -13.51 -2.89 6.75
N LEU A 286 -13.36 -3.77 7.75
CA LEU A 286 -12.62 -3.43 8.96
C LEU A 286 -11.14 -3.09 8.69
N SER A 287 -10.48 -3.80 7.76
CA SER A 287 -9.09 -3.52 7.38
C SER A 287 -8.94 -2.13 6.73
N GLU A 288 -9.85 -1.76 5.83
CA GLU A 288 -9.86 -0.43 5.19
C GLU A 288 -10.15 0.68 6.19
N ILE A 289 -11.12 0.49 7.08
CA ILE A 289 -11.45 1.46 8.13
C ILE A 289 -10.26 1.63 9.07
N PHE A 290 -9.63 0.52 9.48
CA PHE A 290 -8.42 0.54 10.29
C PHE A 290 -7.31 1.34 9.62
N ALA A 291 -7.10 1.11 8.32
CA ALA A 291 -6.06 1.79 7.56
C ALA A 291 -6.32 3.30 7.42
N ASP A 292 -7.57 3.71 7.24
CA ASP A 292 -7.96 5.13 7.26
C ASP A 292 -7.79 5.77 8.64
N VAL A 293 -8.09 5.04 9.73
CA VAL A 293 -7.85 5.51 11.09
C VAL A 293 -6.35 5.74 11.32
N ILE A 294 -5.50 4.78 10.98
CA ILE A 294 -4.04 4.90 11.11
C ILE A 294 -3.49 6.05 10.25
N GLY A 295 -3.92 6.16 8.99
CA GLY A 295 -3.54 7.25 8.10
C GLY A 295 -3.91 8.62 8.69
N THR A 296 -5.12 8.74 9.24
CA THR A 296 -5.60 9.98 9.86
C THR A 296 -4.90 10.28 11.18
N VAL A 297 -4.68 9.28 12.04
CA VAL A 297 -3.94 9.45 13.30
C VAL A 297 -2.51 9.90 13.03
N SER A 298 -1.85 9.34 12.02
CA SER A 298 -0.43 9.61 11.75
C SER A 298 -0.16 10.93 11.02
N LEU A 299 -1.07 11.36 10.15
CA LEU A 299 -0.85 12.53 9.27
C LEU A 299 -1.90 13.64 9.44
N GLY A 300 -2.91 13.44 10.29
CA GLY A 300 -3.93 14.42 10.60
C GLY A 300 -4.69 14.92 9.36
N PRO A 301 -4.98 16.24 9.26
CA PRO A 301 -5.76 16.80 8.16
C PRO A 301 -5.20 16.54 6.77
N ALA A 302 -3.89 16.31 6.63
CA ALA A 302 -3.26 16.06 5.34
C ALA A 302 -3.70 14.73 4.70
N TYR A 303 -3.94 13.69 5.51
CA TYR A 303 -4.46 12.41 5.02
C TYR A 303 -5.89 12.58 4.50
N VAL A 304 -6.72 13.28 5.26
CA VAL A 304 -8.13 13.50 4.91
C VAL A 304 -8.28 14.36 3.66
N GLU A 305 -7.48 15.43 3.50
CA GLU A 305 -7.43 16.20 2.24
C GLU A 305 -6.98 15.34 1.06
N SER A 306 -6.03 14.43 1.27
CA SER A 306 -5.54 13.52 0.22
C SER A 306 -6.62 12.55 -0.24
N MET A 307 -7.39 11.97 0.69
CA MET A 307 -8.56 11.16 0.37
C MET A 307 -9.63 11.98 -0.36
N ARG A 308 -9.95 13.18 0.14
CA ARG A 308 -10.91 14.09 -0.50
C ARG A 308 -10.55 14.33 -1.95
N ARG A 309 -9.29 14.66 -2.25
CA ARG A 309 -8.80 14.89 -3.62
C ARG A 309 -8.82 13.64 -4.49
N THR A 310 -8.43 12.49 -3.92
CA THR A 310 -8.32 11.22 -4.65
C THR A 310 -9.68 10.67 -5.03
N PHE A 311 -10.67 10.77 -4.15
CA PHE A 311 -12.00 10.23 -4.35
C PHE A 311 -13.03 11.23 -4.90
N ARG A 312 -12.67 12.50 -5.02
CA ARG A 312 -13.53 13.55 -5.55
C ARG A 312 -14.00 13.19 -6.97
N ASN A 313 -15.30 13.14 -7.15
CA ASN A 313 -15.95 12.86 -8.44
C ASN A 313 -17.19 13.74 -8.63
N PRO A 314 -17.02 15.05 -8.89
CA PRO A 314 -18.14 15.98 -9.08
C PRO A 314 -18.96 15.67 -10.33
N GLY A 315 -18.41 14.91 -11.28
CA GLY A 315 -19.13 14.46 -12.48
C GLY A 315 -20.07 13.28 -12.21
N SER A 316 -19.89 12.57 -11.10
CA SER A 316 -20.79 11.49 -10.69
C SER A 316 -20.86 11.38 -9.16
N PRO A 317 -21.44 12.37 -8.46
CA PRO A 317 -21.43 12.43 -7.00
C PRO A 317 -21.96 11.17 -6.31
N GLN A 318 -23.01 10.55 -6.87
CA GLN A 318 -23.64 9.35 -6.33
C GLN A 318 -22.69 8.14 -6.31
N GLN A 319 -21.71 8.06 -7.22
CA GLN A 319 -20.72 6.99 -7.21
C GLN A 319 -19.84 7.02 -5.96
N THR A 320 -19.65 8.19 -5.35
CA THR A 320 -18.86 8.32 -4.11
C THR A 320 -19.57 7.75 -2.88
N ALA A 321 -20.88 7.47 -2.99
CA ALA A 321 -21.70 6.87 -1.94
C ALA A 321 -22.25 5.49 -2.34
N ALA A 322 -21.78 4.93 -3.46
CA ALA A 322 -22.17 3.59 -3.90
C ALA A 322 -21.45 2.51 -3.10
N ILE A 323 -22.21 1.55 -2.59
CA ILE A 323 -21.70 0.32 -1.98
C ILE A 323 -21.56 -0.72 -3.09
N MET A 324 -20.37 -1.28 -3.24
CA MET A 324 -20.05 -2.20 -4.33
C MET A 324 -20.10 -3.67 -3.88
N GLN A 325 -20.09 -4.58 -4.86
CA GLN A 325 -20.15 -6.02 -4.64
C GLN A 325 -19.03 -6.74 -5.42
N ASP A 326 -18.50 -7.82 -4.85
CA ASP A 326 -17.62 -8.77 -5.53
C ASP A 326 -18.26 -10.17 -5.55
N GLY A 327 -18.88 -10.50 -6.68
CA GLY A 327 -19.68 -11.72 -6.81
C GLY A 327 -20.89 -11.68 -5.88
N ASP A 328 -20.99 -12.67 -4.99
CA ASP A 328 -22.07 -12.80 -4.00
C ASP A 328 -21.71 -12.15 -2.65
N LEU A 329 -20.50 -11.58 -2.54
CA LEU A 329 -19.99 -10.92 -1.35
C LEU A 329 -20.00 -9.39 -1.53
N MET A 330 -20.02 -8.68 -0.41
CA MET A 330 -19.78 -7.25 -0.37
C MET A 330 -18.33 -6.94 -0.75
N ASP A 331 -18.11 -5.84 -1.48
CA ASP A 331 -16.77 -5.31 -1.73
C ASP A 331 -16.11 -4.92 -0.40
N GLU A 332 -14.81 -5.18 -0.27
CA GLU A 332 -14.02 -4.90 0.93
C GLU A 332 -13.80 -3.40 1.18
N HIS A 333 -14.09 -2.53 0.21
CA HIS A 333 -13.91 -1.09 0.31
C HIS A 333 -15.23 -0.38 0.69
N PRO A 334 -15.26 0.36 1.81
CA PRO A 334 -16.37 1.25 2.10
C PRO A 334 -16.49 2.37 1.06
N PRO A 335 -17.70 2.92 0.83
CA PRO A 335 -17.89 4.03 -0.11
C PRO A 335 -17.01 5.23 0.28
N PRO A 336 -16.41 5.94 -0.69
CA PRO A 336 -15.53 7.07 -0.39
C PRO A 336 -16.10 8.15 0.52
N ARG A 337 -17.40 8.48 0.39
CA ARG A 337 -18.09 9.43 1.29
C ARG A 337 -18.04 8.95 2.74
N LEU A 338 -18.25 7.66 2.99
CA LEU A 338 -18.19 7.08 4.34
C LEU A 338 -16.76 7.09 4.89
N ARG A 339 -15.77 6.76 4.06
CA ARG A 339 -14.34 6.83 4.42
C ARG A 339 -13.94 8.22 4.87
N LEU A 340 -14.32 9.25 4.11
CA LEU A 340 -14.04 10.63 4.47
C LEU A 340 -14.75 11.05 5.76
N PHE A 341 -16.03 10.69 5.93
CA PHE A 341 -16.77 10.94 7.17
C PHE A 341 -16.07 10.32 8.38
N MET A 342 -15.68 9.05 8.30
CA MET A 342 -14.96 8.36 9.39
C MET A 342 -13.65 9.06 9.75
N ALA A 343 -12.91 9.51 8.73
CA ALA A 343 -11.65 10.21 8.95
C ALA A 343 -11.85 11.60 9.60
N THR A 344 -12.90 12.35 9.25
CA THR A 344 -13.20 13.61 9.96
C THR A 344 -13.58 13.36 11.42
N ARG A 345 -14.22 12.22 11.75
CA ARG A 345 -14.45 11.81 13.15
C ARG A 345 -13.15 11.52 13.90
N VAL A 346 -12.18 10.85 13.26
CA VAL A 346 -10.84 10.68 13.84
C VAL A 346 -10.16 12.03 14.09
N LEU A 347 -10.29 12.99 13.17
CA LEU A 347 -9.78 14.36 13.38
C LEU A 347 -10.42 15.04 14.60
N HIS A 348 -11.72 14.85 14.86
CA HIS A 348 -12.31 15.35 16.10
C HIS A 348 -11.65 14.72 17.34
N HIS A 349 -11.33 13.43 17.33
CA HIS A 349 -10.61 12.80 18.46
C HIS A 349 -9.18 13.32 18.63
N LEU A 350 -8.54 13.81 17.56
CA LEU A 350 -7.24 14.48 17.61
C LEU A 350 -7.33 15.96 18.06
N GLY A 351 -8.54 16.47 18.33
CA GLY A 351 -8.78 17.88 18.67
C GLY A 351 -8.71 18.82 17.47
N ARG A 352 -8.82 18.31 16.23
CA ARG A 352 -8.79 19.08 14.97
C ARG A 352 -10.21 19.34 14.46
N HIS A 353 -11.05 19.90 15.32
CA HIS A 353 -12.49 20.03 15.07
C HIS A 353 -12.81 20.97 13.91
N GLU A 354 -12.12 22.10 13.83
CA GLU A 354 -12.32 23.08 12.75
C GLU A 354 -11.89 22.48 11.41
N GLU A 355 -10.70 21.89 11.34
CA GLU A 355 -10.23 21.27 10.10
C GLU A 355 -11.11 20.09 9.65
N ALA A 356 -11.64 19.32 10.61
CA ALA A 356 -12.59 18.23 10.34
C ALA A 356 -13.88 18.74 9.68
N ASN A 357 -14.48 19.79 10.24
CA ASN A 357 -15.69 20.40 9.71
C ASN A 357 -15.44 21.01 8.33
N ASP A 358 -14.36 21.78 8.17
CA ASP A 358 -13.98 22.41 6.89
C ASP A 358 -13.75 21.38 5.78
N LEU A 359 -13.16 20.23 6.10
CA LEU A 359 -12.93 19.15 5.13
C LEU A 359 -14.25 18.45 4.74
N TRP A 360 -15.14 18.24 5.70
CA TRP A 360 -16.45 17.66 5.45
C TRP A 360 -17.34 18.60 4.61
N GLU A 361 -17.42 19.87 4.95
CA GLU A 361 -18.20 20.87 4.21
C GLU A 361 -17.72 21.00 2.77
N ARG A 362 -16.39 20.99 2.54
CA ARG A 362 -15.83 21.00 1.17
C ARG A 362 -16.19 19.75 0.38
N TRP A 363 -16.23 18.58 1.03
CA TRP A 363 -16.66 17.36 0.36
C TRP A 363 -18.13 17.40 -0.05
N GLU A 364 -19.01 17.83 0.85
CA GLU A 364 -20.44 17.96 0.56
C GLU A 364 -20.68 19.03 -0.53
N SER A 365 -19.90 20.12 -0.53
CA SER A 365 -19.93 21.12 -1.60
C SER A 365 -19.45 20.57 -2.96
N ASP A 366 -18.51 19.63 -2.98
CA ASP A 366 -18.04 18.98 -4.20
C ASP A 366 -19.04 17.94 -4.75
N HIS A 367 -19.96 17.46 -3.92
CA HIS A 367 -20.90 16.38 -4.22
C HIS A 367 -22.34 16.74 -3.81
N PRO A 368 -22.92 17.83 -4.36
CA PRO A 368 -24.22 18.31 -3.94
C PRO A 368 -25.33 17.26 -4.19
N GLY A 369 -26.24 17.12 -3.23
CA GLY A 369 -27.41 16.25 -3.35
C GLY A 369 -27.16 14.77 -3.03
N VAL A 370 -26.00 14.41 -2.49
CA VAL A 370 -25.71 13.05 -2.02
C VAL A 370 -26.09 12.92 -0.53
N SER A 371 -27.32 12.50 -0.24
CA SER A 371 -27.83 12.30 1.13
C SER A 371 -28.08 10.84 1.48
N LEU A 372 -27.78 9.90 0.58
CA LEU A 372 -28.01 8.48 0.75
C LEU A 372 -26.78 7.70 0.31
N TYR A 373 -26.61 6.51 0.87
CA TYR A 373 -25.73 5.49 0.31
C TYR A 373 -26.53 4.56 -0.61
N TYR A 374 -25.91 4.08 -1.67
CA TYR A 374 -26.63 3.33 -2.71
C TYR A 374 -26.15 1.88 -2.75
N LEU A 375 -27.06 0.93 -2.53
CA LEU A 375 -26.79 -0.50 -2.57
C LEU A 375 -27.44 -1.13 -3.81
N PRO A 376 -26.69 -1.87 -4.66
CA PRO A 376 -27.26 -2.52 -5.84
C PRO A 376 -27.97 -3.83 -5.43
N LEU A 377 -29.31 -3.85 -5.48
CA LEU A 377 -30.13 -5.03 -5.16
C LEU A 377 -31.11 -5.33 -6.27
N GLY A 378 -31.11 -6.57 -6.78
CA GLY A 378 -32.08 -7.01 -7.79
C GLY A 378 -32.10 -6.20 -9.08
N GLY A 379 -30.96 -5.59 -9.46
CA GLY A 379 -30.86 -4.69 -10.62
C GLY A 379 -31.35 -3.26 -10.37
N GLN A 380 -31.67 -2.90 -9.13
CA GLN A 380 -32.06 -1.56 -8.71
C GLN A 380 -31.08 -1.00 -7.68
N TRP A 381 -31.06 0.32 -7.49
CA TRP A 381 -30.32 0.97 -6.43
C TRP A 381 -31.24 1.27 -5.26
N VAL A 382 -30.96 0.66 -4.11
CA VAL A 382 -31.67 0.91 -2.85
C VAL A 382 -30.91 1.96 -2.07
N GLY A 383 -31.61 3.03 -1.68
CA GLY A 383 -31.05 4.09 -0.85
C GLY A 383 -31.03 3.71 0.63
N LEU A 384 -29.89 3.92 1.29
CA LEU A 384 -29.69 3.76 2.72
C LEU A 384 -29.48 5.14 3.34
N ALA A 385 -30.20 5.42 4.44
CA ALA A 385 -30.09 6.68 5.17
C ALA A 385 -28.66 6.87 5.71
N ASP A 386 -28.09 8.05 5.51
CA ASP A 386 -26.72 8.31 5.93
C ASP A 386 -26.59 8.39 7.45
N GLU A 387 -27.61 8.89 8.16
CA GLU A 387 -27.61 8.97 9.62
C GLU A 387 -27.43 7.59 10.27
N THR A 388 -27.97 6.53 9.64
CA THR A 388 -27.82 5.16 10.15
C THR A 388 -26.39 4.66 9.98
N LEU A 389 -25.79 4.85 8.79
CA LEU A 389 -24.42 4.41 8.52
C LEU A 389 -23.40 5.26 9.30
N HIS A 390 -23.64 6.56 9.42
CA HIS A 390 -22.81 7.48 10.21
C HIS A 390 -22.83 7.12 11.69
N SER A 391 -23.99 6.76 12.27
CA SER A 391 -24.07 6.32 13.67
C SER A 391 -23.28 5.03 13.95
N ILE A 392 -23.32 4.06 13.02
CA ILE A 392 -22.51 2.84 13.13
C ILE A 392 -21.01 3.17 12.97
N ALA A 393 -20.68 4.04 12.02
CA ALA A 393 -19.32 4.49 11.78
C ALA A 393 -18.72 5.19 13.00
N ASP A 394 -19.45 6.11 13.63
CA ASP A 394 -19.02 6.77 14.87
C ASP A 394 -18.68 5.74 15.96
N SER A 395 -19.55 4.74 16.14
CA SER A 395 -19.33 3.67 17.11
C SER A 395 -18.07 2.84 16.81
N ALA A 396 -17.81 2.54 15.53
CA ALA A 396 -16.62 1.81 15.10
C ALA A 396 -15.34 2.65 15.32
N ILE A 397 -15.38 3.94 15.00
CA ILE A 397 -14.25 4.86 15.18
C ILE A 397 -13.93 5.07 16.66
N ASP A 398 -14.93 5.17 17.54
CA ASP A 398 -14.70 5.22 18.98
C ASP A 398 -13.95 3.98 19.49
N VAL A 399 -14.31 2.79 18.98
CA VAL A 399 -13.61 1.54 19.33
C VAL A 399 -12.16 1.56 18.85
N LEU A 400 -11.93 1.95 17.60
CA LEU A 400 -10.59 1.91 17.00
C LEU A 400 -9.68 3.01 17.56
N ALA A 401 -10.14 4.25 17.64
CA ALA A 401 -9.31 5.38 18.03
C ALA A 401 -9.15 5.54 19.55
N GLN A 402 -10.22 5.34 20.33
CA GLN A 402 -10.22 5.71 21.75
C GLN A 402 -10.02 4.56 22.73
N ARG A 403 -10.41 3.33 22.36
CA ARG A 403 -10.31 2.21 23.31
C ARG A 403 -8.88 1.70 23.39
N ALA A 404 -8.52 1.21 24.57
CA ALA A 404 -7.29 0.46 24.79
C ALA A 404 -7.37 -0.90 24.07
N TRP A 405 -6.27 -1.31 23.44
CA TRP A 405 -6.22 -2.57 22.68
C TRP A 405 -5.37 -3.60 23.42
N PRO A 406 -5.93 -4.74 23.83
CA PRO A 406 -5.16 -5.81 24.46
C PRO A 406 -3.94 -6.26 23.63
N GLU A 407 -4.07 -6.28 22.30
CA GLU A 407 -3.05 -6.66 21.32
C GLU A 407 -1.91 -5.62 21.25
N LEU A 408 -2.15 -4.42 21.77
CA LEU A 408 -1.16 -3.37 21.94
C LEU A 408 -0.83 -3.17 23.43
N GLU A 409 -0.95 -4.20 24.27
CA GLU A 409 -0.71 -4.13 25.73
C GLU A 409 -1.53 -3.02 26.43
N GLY A 410 -2.76 -2.81 25.98
CA GLY A 410 -3.67 -1.80 26.52
C GLY A 410 -3.40 -0.37 26.04
N PHE A 411 -2.48 -0.16 25.11
CA PHE A 411 -2.32 1.15 24.49
C PHE A 411 -3.54 1.51 23.63
N ARG A 412 -3.87 2.80 23.63
CA ARG A 412 -4.76 3.41 22.62
C ARG A 412 -3.88 3.80 21.43
N LEU A 413 -4.41 3.77 20.21
CA LEU A 413 -3.68 4.25 19.03
C LEU A 413 -3.14 5.67 19.22
N LEU A 414 -3.96 6.56 19.79
CA LEU A 414 -3.59 7.96 20.06
C LEU A 414 -2.47 8.13 21.09
N ASN A 415 -2.19 7.09 21.89
CA ASN A 415 -1.21 7.12 22.96
C ASN A 415 0.13 6.48 22.57
N ILE A 416 0.28 6.00 21.33
CA ILE A 416 1.55 5.45 20.85
C ILE A 416 2.54 6.62 20.68
N PRO A 417 3.68 6.65 21.41
CA PRO A 417 4.60 7.77 21.36
C PRO A 417 5.13 8.06 19.95
N GLY A 418 5.08 9.32 19.56
CA GLY A 418 5.54 9.77 18.24
C GLY A 418 4.66 9.31 17.07
N PHE A 419 3.52 8.66 17.33
CA PHE A 419 2.63 8.19 16.27
C PHE A 419 1.55 9.21 15.90
N ALA A 420 0.81 9.71 16.90
CA ALA A 420 -0.35 10.55 16.69
C ALA A 420 -0.02 12.01 16.33
N TYR A 421 -0.80 12.58 15.42
CA TYR A 421 -0.78 13.98 15.02
C TYR A 421 -1.47 14.83 16.08
N LEU A 422 -0.72 15.23 17.12
CA LEU A 422 -1.23 16.05 18.23
C LEU A 422 -0.82 17.53 18.04
N HIS A 423 -0.92 18.32 19.10
CA HIS A 423 -0.67 19.77 19.06
C HIS A 423 0.77 20.12 18.68
N GLY A 424 1.75 19.37 19.17
CA GLY A 424 3.17 19.60 18.86
C GLY A 424 3.47 19.30 17.38
N GLU A 425 2.97 18.17 16.89
CA GLU A 425 3.10 17.74 15.51
C GLU A 425 2.41 18.73 14.55
N HIS A 426 1.25 19.25 14.94
CA HIS A 426 0.55 20.27 14.15
C HIS A 426 1.35 21.57 14.04
N ALA A 427 1.91 22.06 15.15
CA ALA A 427 2.75 23.26 15.13
C ALA A 427 4.00 23.09 14.26
N GLU A 428 4.61 21.90 14.32
CA GLU A 428 5.75 21.54 13.48
C GLU A 428 5.37 21.48 12.00
N VAL A 429 4.24 20.87 11.66
CA VAL A 429 3.72 20.85 10.29
C VAL A 429 3.44 22.25 9.76
N GLN A 430 2.84 23.13 10.56
CA GLN A 430 2.65 24.53 10.17
C GLN A 430 4.00 25.23 9.90
N ARG A 431 5.01 25.00 10.74
CA ARG A 431 6.35 25.57 10.54
C ARG A 431 6.97 25.09 9.22
N LEU A 432 6.91 23.80 8.93
CA LEU A 432 7.43 23.18 7.71
C LEU A 432 6.69 23.67 6.45
N MET A 433 5.37 23.85 6.55
CA MET A 433 4.48 24.29 5.46
C MET A 433 4.96 25.60 4.83
N HIS A 434 5.36 26.56 5.66
CA HIS A 434 5.86 27.87 5.20
C HIS A 434 7.17 27.76 4.41
N GLY A 435 8.10 26.88 4.82
CA GLY A 435 9.35 26.66 4.10
C GLY A 435 9.11 26.00 2.75
N LEU A 436 8.29 24.95 2.74
CA LEU A 436 7.95 24.21 1.52
C LEU A 436 7.22 25.08 0.50
N ALA A 437 6.29 25.94 0.93
CA ALA A 437 5.61 26.90 0.06
C ALA A 437 6.58 27.91 -0.62
N ARG A 438 7.76 28.15 -0.02
CA ARG A 438 8.83 28.97 -0.62
C ARG A 438 9.82 28.17 -1.47
N GLY A 439 9.56 26.87 -1.68
CA GLY A 439 10.44 25.94 -2.40
C GLY A 439 11.69 25.53 -1.62
N GLU A 440 11.72 25.76 -0.30
CA GLU A 440 12.91 25.50 0.54
C GLU A 440 13.01 24.02 0.91
N THR A 441 14.25 23.54 1.07
CA THR A 441 14.51 22.27 1.73
C THR A 441 14.35 22.44 3.23
N VAL A 442 13.51 21.62 3.85
CA VAL A 442 13.24 21.65 5.29
C VAL A 442 13.83 20.41 5.97
N ASN A 443 13.88 20.43 7.30
CA ASN A 443 14.31 19.29 8.12
C ASN A 443 13.24 18.99 9.17
N GLY A 444 12.87 17.73 9.31
CA GLY A 444 11.81 17.23 10.18
C GLY A 444 11.53 15.75 9.96
N ASP A 445 10.58 15.19 10.69
CA ASP A 445 10.05 13.85 10.41
C ASP A 445 9.43 13.83 9.01
N VAL A 446 9.68 12.76 8.25
CA VAL A 446 9.21 12.65 6.86
C VAL A 446 7.69 12.67 6.75
N ARG A 447 6.99 12.14 7.76
CA ARG A 447 5.52 12.24 7.85
C ARG A 447 5.07 13.68 7.90
N TRP A 448 5.73 14.50 8.73
CA TRP A 448 5.38 15.90 8.92
C TRP A 448 5.80 16.75 7.72
N ILE A 449 6.92 16.45 7.07
CA ILE A 449 7.29 17.05 5.78
C ILE A 449 6.20 16.81 4.75
N MET A 450 5.67 15.57 4.66
CA MET A 450 4.62 15.25 3.70
C MET A 450 3.26 15.82 4.05
N ALA A 451 2.88 15.80 5.32
CA ALA A 451 1.67 16.49 5.78
C ALA A 451 1.74 18.00 5.50
N ALA A 452 2.88 18.64 5.78
CA ALA A 452 3.12 20.05 5.51
C ALA A 452 3.07 20.38 4.02
N ALA A 453 3.63 19.53 3.18
CA ALA A 453 3.56 19.69 1.73
C ALA A 453 2.10 19.66 1.24
N VAL A 454 1.32 18.67 1.66
CA VAL A 454 -0.10 18.54 1.28
C VAL A 454 -0.90 19.77 1.71
N LEU A 455 -0.72 20.23 2.95
CA LEU A 455 -1.43 21.41 3.45
C LEU A 455 -0.96 22.70 2.78
N ALA A 456 0.34 22.82 2.44
CA ALA A 456 0.86 23.93 1.65
C ALA A 456 0.22 23.97 0.26
N ALA A 457 0.14 22.83 -0.42
CA ALA A 457 -0.46 22.74 -1.75
C ALA A 457 -1.99 22.93 -1.69
N MET A 458 -2.64 22.54 -0.60
CA MET A 458 -4.06 22.82 -0.39
C MET A 458 -4.29 24.34 -0.30
N ALA A 459 -3.44 25.06 0.43
CA ALA A 459 -3.51 26.51 0.57
C ALA A 459 -3.08 27.25 -0.72
N GLN A 460 -2.13 26.69 -1.47
CA GLN A 460 -1.57 27.29 -2.69
C GLN A 460 -1.50 26.27 -3.84
N PRO A 461 -2.64 25.92 -4.47
CA PRO A 461 -2.69 24.84 -5.47
C PRO A 461 -1.81 25.06 -6.70
N SER A 462 -1.55 26.32 -7.08
CA SER A 462 -0.68 26.68 -8.20
C SER A 462 0.80 26.33 -7.95
N LEU A 463 1.20 26.09 -6.70
CA LEU A 463 2.56 25.74 -6.32
C LEU A 463 2.77 24.23 -6.13
N HIS A 464 1.76 23.39 -6.43
CA HIS A 464 1.78 21.94 -6.19
C HIS A 464 3.11 21.26 -6.57
N ASP A 465 3.56 21.43 -7.81
CA ASP A 465 4.76 20.73 -8.31
C ASP A 465 6.03 21.23 -7.59
N SER A 466 6.13 22.54 -7.36
CA SER A 466 7.27 23.14 -6.65
C SER A 466 7.34 22.70 -5.18
N ILE A 467 6.19 22.54 -4.53
CA ILE A 467 6.06 22.07 -3.15
C ILE A 467 6.43 20.58 -3.09
N LEU A 468 5.92 19.77 -4.02
CA LEU A 468 6.27 18.35 -4.11
C LEU A 468 7.77 18.16 -4.31
N GLU A 469 8.38 18.93 -5.21
CA GLU A 469 9.82 18.86 -5.45
C GLU A 469 10.62 19.27 -4.20
N ALA A 470 10.23 20.37 -3.53
CA ALA A 470 10.87 20.82 -2.29
C ALA A 470 10.76 19.78 -1.17
N ALA A 471 9.59 19.14 -1.05
CA ALA A 471 9.37 18.11 -0.06
C ALA A 471 10.20 16.86 -0.35
N ARG A 472 10.28 16.41 -1.60
CA ARG A 472 11.16 15.29 -2.00
C ARG A 472 12.63 15.60 -1.74
N ARG A 473 13.10 16.82 -2.03
CA ARG A 473 14.48 17.23 -1.67
C ARG A 473 14.73 17.26 -0.16
N SER A 474 13.68 17.38 0.65
CA SER A 474 13.77 17.38 2.12
C SER A 474 13.81 15.97 2.70
N ILE A 475 13.39 14.98 1.93
CA ILE A 475 13.49 13.56 2.28
C ILE A 475 14.86 13.07 1.81
N VAL A 476 15.65 12.52 2.74
CA VAL A 476 16.87 11.80 2.38
C VAL A 476 16.50 10.34 2.19
N GLY A 477 16.37 9.93 0.93
CA GLY A 477 16.04 8.56 0.55
C GLY A 477 17.07 7.54 1.07
N VAL A 478 16.63 6.29 1.19
CA VAL A 478 17.49 5.18 1.64
C VAL A 478 18.63 4.96 0.66
N GLY A 479 19.87 4.98 1.16
CA GLY A 479 21.06 4.77 0.34
C GLY A 479 21.43 5.97 -0.54
N GLU A 480 20.76 7.11 -0.38
CA GLU A 480 21.14 8.35 -1.05
C GLU A 480 21.99 9.22 -0.14
N GLU A 481 23.07 9.77 -0.69
CA GLU A 481 23.76 10.89 -0.06
C GLU A 481 22.89 12.14 -0.20
N ARG A 482 22.77 12.92 0.87
CA ARG A 482 22.13 14.23 0.81
C ARG A 482 22.89 15.05 -0.22
N ARG A 483 22.32 15.22 -1.42
CA ARG A 483 22.88 16.11 -2.43
C ARG A 483 23.00 17.48 -1.77
N ALA A 484 24.23 17.97 -1.65
CA ALA A 484 24.45 19.33 -1.21
C ALA A 484 23.69 20.21 -2.20
N VAL A 485 22.57 20.78 -1.74
CA VAL A 485 21.88 21.79 -2.52
C VAL A 485 22.91 22.89 -2.67
N SER A 486 23.44 23.04 -3.89
CA SER A 486 24.15 24.25 -4.27
C SER A 486 23.22 25.36 -3.84
N THR A 487 23.58 26.06 -2.77
CA THR A 487 22.84 27.21 -2.27
C THR A 487 22.92 28.19 -3.42
N ALA A 488 21.96 28.10 -4.34
CA ALA A 488 21.72 29.10 -5.34
C ALA A 488 21.68 30.38 -4.54
N THR A 489 22.69 31.22 -4.75
CA THR A 489 22.96 32.41 -3.95
C THR A 489 21.73 33.27 -4.06
N ARG A 490 20.78 33.06 -3.14
CA ARG A 490 19.62 33.92 -3.00
C ARG A 490 20.25 35.28 -2.68
N PRO A 491 19.94 36.33 -3.45
CA PRO A 491 20.40 37.67 -3.10
C PRO A 491 20.03 37.88 -1.63
N LEU A 492 21.04 38.11 -0.80
CA LEU A 492 20.87 38.31 0.63
C LEU A 492 19.75 39.34 0.81
N PRO A 493 18.68 39.03 1.55
CA PRO A 493 17.72 40.06 1.92
C PRO A 493 18.51 41.16 2.61
N SER A 494 18.35 42.39 2.12
CA SER A 494 19.17 43.55 2.47
C SER A 494 18.95 44.07 3.90
N ARG A 495 18.35 43.26 4.78
CA ARG A 495 18.12 43.62 6.18
C ARG A 495 18.47 42.46 7.08
N THR A 496 19.40 42.73 7.98
CA THR A 496 19.80 41.79 9.03
C THR A 496 18.74 41.78 10.13
N ILE A 497 18.63 40.68 10.89
CA ILE A 497 17.77 40.60 12.09
C ILE A 497 18.07 41.77 13.06
N ALA A 498 19.32 42.24 13.10
CA ALA A 498 19.70 43.42 13.88
C ALA A 498 19.03 44.72 13.37
N GLU A 499 18.84 44.88 12.06
CA GLU A 499 18.15 46.04 11.49
C GLU A 499 16.63 46.01 11.74
N ASP A 500 16.01 44.84 11.69
CA ASP A 500 14.60 44.68 12.06
C ASP A 500 14.40 44.88 13.57
N LEU A 501 15.33 44.40 14.40
CA LEU A 501 15.31 44.65 15.84
C LEU A 501 15.47 46.15 16.15
N VAL A 502 16.40 46.84 15.47
CA VAL A 502 16.59 48.29 15.61
C VAL A 502 15.39 49.08 15.10
N ALA A 503 14.69 48.60 14.07
CA ALA A 503 13.47 49.20 13.55
C ALA A 503 12.29 49.04 14.54
N SER A 504 12.10 47.86 15.12
CA SER A 504 11.08 47.63 16.16
C SER A 504 11.41 48.37 17.46
N LEU A 505 12.69 48.54 17.80
CA LEU A 505 13.11 49.36 18.94
C LEU A 505 12.78 50.87 18.79
N ARG A 506 12.40 51.32 17.60
CA ARG A 506 11.93 52.70 17.34
C ARG A 506 10.41 52.84 17.47
N GLN A 507 9.68 51.76 17.74
CA GLN A 507 8.24 51.76 17.98
C GLN A 507 7.94 51.44 19.45
N PRO A 508 7.71 52.45 20.31
CA PRO A 508 7.55 52.25 21.75
C PRO A 508 6.41 51.27 22.13
N GLY A 509 5.37 51.18 21.30
CA GLY A 509 4.24 50.27 21.52
C GLY A 509 4.58 48.79 21.40
N GLU A 510 5.38 48.40 20.40
CA GLU A 510 5.76 47.00 20.16
C GLU A 510 6.66 46.46 21.29
N ILE A 511 7.55 47.33 21.82
CA ILE A 511 8.38 46.98 22.98
C ILE A 511 7.53 46.78 24.23
N GLN A 512 6.51 47.63 24.43
CA GLN A 512 5.61 47.52 25.57
C GLN A 512 4.81 46.21 25.51
N GLU A 513 4.31 45.83 24.34
CA GLU A 513 3.60 44.55 24.14
C GLU A 513 4.52 43.34 24.36
N ALA A 514 5.76 43.38 23.85
CA ALA A 514 6.75 42.32 24.06
C ALA A 514 7.12 42.15 25.54
N ILE A 515 7.24 43.25 26.31
CA ILE A 515 7.49 43.22 27.76
C ILE A 515 6.29 42.63 28.50
N ILE A 516 5.06 43.03 28.15
CA ILE A 516 3.83 42.50 28.76
C ILE A 516 3.72 40.99 28.48
N LEU A 517 3.98 40.57 27.24
CA LEU A 517 3.95 39.16 26.86
C LEU A 517 5.03 38.36 27.59
N GLY A 518 6.26 38.88 27.69
CA GLY A 518 7.34 38.28 28.45
C GLY A 518 7.02 38.14 29.95
N ALA A 519 6.39 39.15 30.55
CA ALA A 519 5.96 39.13 31.94
C ALA A 519 4.83 38.09 32.18
N ALA A 520 3.90 37.95 31.23
CA ALA A 520 2.82 36.96 31.30
C ALA A 520 3.31 35.51 31.14
N LEU A 521 4.38 35.31 30.36
CA LEU A 521 4.94 33.99 30.06
C LEU A 521 6.05 33.55 31.04
N THR A 522 6.52 34.44 31.92
CA THR A 522 7.55 34.08 32.91
C THR A 522 6.88 33.38 34.11
N PRO A 523 7.18 32.10 34.37
CA PRO A 523 6.56 31.37 35.47
C PRO A 523 6.92 32.00 36.82
N TYR A 524 5.90 32.46 37.54
CA TYR A 524 6.04 33.08 38.86
C TYR A 524 6.55 32.03 39.86
N LYS A 525 7.84 32.08 40.22
CA LYS A 525 8.33 31.33 41.39
C LYS A 525 7.78 32.03 42.64
N ARG A 526 6.81 31.40 43.30
CA ARG A 526 6.36 31.86 44.64
C ARG A 526 7.54 31.71 45.62
N PRO A 527 7.76 32.70 46.51
CA PRO A 527 8.75 32.60 47.58
C PRO A 527 8.42 31.49 48.57
#